data_AF-A0A0Q7MZ35-F1
#
_entry.id   AF-A0A0Q7MZ35-F1
#
_cell.length_a   1.000
_cell.length_b   1.000
_cell.length_c   1.000
_cell.angle_alpha   90.00
_cell.angle_beta   90.00
_cell.angle_gamma   90.00
#
_symmetry.space_group_name_H-M   'P 1'
#
loop_
_entity.id
_entity.type
_entity.pdbx_description
1 polymer ?
#
loop_
_entity_poly.entity_id
_entity_poly.type
_entity_poly.pdbx_seq_one_letter_code
_entity_poly.pdbx_strand_id
1 'polypeptide(L)'
;MLIGLLVVAGCATSTDAQDPGLPPSPAGAPEISDAAGVHLCEMLAPDLDNWRQQGFNVARVSFNATVQNWAARSGGINVAVVRNREVIDTVTLKHCVDVRQQALQALDVPNLASALAGA
;
A
#
# COMPACT_ATOMS: atom_id res chain seq x y z
N MET A 1 -37.55 50.05 -11.69
CA MET A 1 -37.36 48.80 -12.46
C MET A 1 -36.39 49.14 -13.59
N LEU A 2 -35.24 48.53 -13.83
CA LEU A 2 -34.60 47.30 -13.34
C LEU A 2 -33.07 47.47 -13.29
N ILE A 3 -32.46 46.69 -12.42
CA ILE A 3 -31.03 46.46 -12.16
C ILE A 3 -30.35 45.74 -13.35
N GLY A 4 -29.04 45.92 -13.55
CA GLY A 4 -28.26 44.93 -14.31
C GLY A 4 -26.84 45.31 -14.70
N LEU A 5 -25.94 45.54 -13.75
CA LEU A 5 -24.50 45.40 -13.98
C LEU A 5 -24.14 43.90 -13.86
N LEU A 6 -23.64 43.28 -14.92
CA LEU A 6 -22.91 42.01 -14.81
C LEU A 6 -21.77 41.98 -15.82
N VAL A 7 -20.55 42.14 -15.33
CA VAL A 7 -19.30 41.81 -16.01
C VAL A 7 -19.03 40.34 -15.72
N VAL A 8 -19.04 39.47 -16.74
CA VAL A 8 -18.56 38.10 -16.59
C VAL A 8 -17.12 38.04 -17.08
N ALA A 9 -16.20 37.84 -16.14
CA ALA A 9 -14.77 37.69 -16.37
C ALA A 9 -14.45 36.41 -17.15
N GLY A 10 -13.42 36.50 -17.99
CA GLY A 10 -12.98 35.45 -18.91
C GLY A 10 -12.29 34.25 -18.26
N CYS A 11 -11.99 33.26 -19.11
CA CYS A 11 -11.34 32.00 -18.79
C CYS A 11 -9.99 32.20 -18.08
N ALA A 12 -9.84 31.64 -16.88
CA ALA A 12 -8.53 31.36 -16.30
C ALA A 12 -8.30 29.85 -16.36
N THR A 13 -7.78 29.37 -17.49
CA THR A 13 -7.02 28.11 -17.49
C THR A 13 -5.67 28.44 -16.85
N SER A 14 -5.52 28.12 -15.56
CA SER A 14 -4.20 28.06 -14.95
C SER A 14 -3.48 26.86 -15.57
N THR A 15 -2.73 27.12 -16.65
CA THR A 15 -1.66 26.23 -17.09
C THR A 15 -0.60 26.29 -16.01
N ASP A 16 -0.60 25.32 -15.11
CA ASP A 16 0.59 25.07 -14.28
C ASP A 16 1.70 24.64 -15.23
N ALA A 17 2.81 25.37 -15.20
CA ALA A 17 3.95 25.09 -16.06
C ALA A 17 4.59 23.78 -15.58
N GLN A 18 4.41 22.69 -16.33
CA GLN A 18 5.15 21.47 -16.12
C GLN A 18 6.65 21.76 -16.29
N ASP A 19 7.40 21.60 -15.20
CA ASP A 19 8.86 21.59 -15.17
C ASP A 19 9.38 20.47 -16.09
N PRO A 20 10.20 20.77 -17.12
CA PRO A 20 10.74 19.78 -18.03
C PRO A 20 11.98 19.12 -17.40
N GLY A 21 11.78 18.29 -16.39
CA GLY A 21 12.92 17.72 -15.66
C GLY A 21 12.71 16.39 -14.93
N LEU A 22 11.48 16.00 -14.57
CA LEU A 22 11.26 14.71 -13.91
C LEU A 22 10.89 13.62 -14.93
N PRO A 23 11.54 12.45 -14.90
CA PRO A 23 11.04 11.29 -15.63
C PRO A 23 9.60 11.02 -15.18
N PRO A 24 8.70 10.62 -16.09
CA PRO A 24 7.33 10.29 -15.71
C PRO A 24 7.39 9.20 -14.64
N SER A 25 6.90 9.51 -13.44
CA SER A 25 6.61 8.49 -12.43
C SER A 25 5.74 7.42 -13.10
N PRO A 26 5.97 6.11 -12.90
CA PRO A 26 5.22 5.06 -13.59
C PRO A 26 3.72 5.24 -13.34
N ALA A 27 3.06 5.93 -14.26
CA ALA A 27 1.65 6.25 -14.15
C ALA A 27 0.88 4.93 -14.28
N GLY A 28 0.33 4.44 -13.17
CA GLY A 28 -0.64 3.34 -13.20
C GLY A 28 -0.63 2.37 -12.03
N ALA A 29 0.39 2.36 -11.17
CA ALA A 29 0.31 1.63 -9.90
C ALA A 29 -0.12 2.61 -8.79
N PRO A 30 -1.17 2.31 -8.00
CA PRO A 30 -1.42 3.02 -6.76
C PRO A 30 -0.15 3.01 -5.92
N GLU A 31 0.42 4.19 -5.68
CA GLU A 31 1.48 4.35 -4.70
C GLU A 31 0.88 4.04 -3.32
N ILE A 32 1.54 3.16 -2.55
CA ILE A 32 1.08 2.85 -1.20
C ILE A 32 1.37 4.07 -0.33
N SER A 33 0.31 4.71 0.16
CA SER A 33 0.47 5.86 1.05
C SER A 33 1.15 5.45 2.35
N ASP A 34 1.84 6.39 3.01
CA ASP A 34 2.48 6.13 4.30
C ASP A 34 1.47 5.64 5.36
N ALA A 35 0.24 6.19 5.34
CA ALA A 35 -0.84 5.74 6.23
C ALA A 35 -1.24 4.28 5.96
N ALA A 36 -1.33 3.87 4.69
CA ALA A 36 -1.55 2.48 4.34
C ALA A 36 -0.37 1.60 4.79
N GLY A 37 0.87 2.10 4.68
CA GLY A 37 2.05 1.38 5.15
C GLY A 37 2.06 1.13 6.66
N VAL A 38 1.76 2.15 7.46
CA VAL A 38 1.58 2.01 8.92
C VAL A 38 0.46 1.03 9.26
N HIS A 39 -0.69 1.14 8.58
CA HIS A 39 -1.82 0.26 8.80
C HIS A 39 -1.49 -1.22 8.53
N LEU A 40 -0.67 -1.53 7.52
CA LEU A 40 -0.20 -2.90 7.29
C LEU A 40 0.57 -3.43 8.51
N CYS A 41 1.49 -2.63 9.03
CA CYS A 41 2.30 -3.00 10.18
C CYS A 41 1.45 -3.26 11.44
N GLU A 42 0.45 -2.41 11.69
CA GLU A 42 -0.50 -2.56 12.79
C GLU A 42 -1.36 -3.81 12.66
N MET A 43 -1.70 -4.22 11.43
CA MET A 43 -2.45 -5.45 11.20
C MET A 43 -1.58 -6.71 11.35
N LEU A 44 -0.29 -6.66 11.00
CA LEU A 44 0.62 -7.81 11.10
C LEU A 44 1.07 -8.07 12.54
N ALA A 45 1.37 -7.01 13.30
CA ALA A 45 2.04 -7.14 14.60
C ALA A 45 1.31 -8.04 15.63
N PRO A 46 -0.04 -7.97 15.79
CA PRO A 46 -0.76 -8.79 16.77
C PRO A 46 -0.70 -10.29 16.49
N ASP A 47 -0.48 -10.69 15.24
CA ASP A 47 -0.52 -12.10 14.82
C ASP A 47 0.82 -12.83 15.00
N LEU A 48 1.93 -12.10 15.17
CA LEU A 48 3.29 -12.65 15.14
C LEU A 48 3.52 -13.75 16.18
N ASP A 49 3.09 -13.52 17.43
CA ASP A 49 3.24 -14.50 18.52
C ASP A 49 2.41 -15.76 18.25
N ASN A 50 1.23 -15.59 17.68
CA ASN A 50 0.35 -16.67 17.31
C ASN A 50 0.94 -17.50 16.15
N TRP A 51 1.51 -16.84 15.13
CA TRP A 51 2.15 -17.51 14.00
C TRP A 51 3.33 -18.39 14.43
N ARG A 52 4.16 -17.92 15.37
CA ARG A 52 5.26 -18.73 15.91
C ARG A 52 4.77 -19.97 16.66
N GLN A 53 3.65 -19.88 17.34
CA GLN A 53 3.06 -20.99 18.09
C GLN A 53 2.39 -22.02 17.17
N GLN A 54 1.71 -21.57 16.11
CA GLN A 54 0.95 -22.44 15.20
C GLN A 54 1.79 -23.03 14.05
N GLY A 55 2.99 -22.47 13.80
CA GLY A 55 3.91 -22.93 12.76
C GLY A 55 3.64 -22.33 11.38
N PHE A 56 4.62 -22.46 10.49
CA PHE A 56 4.70 -21.70 9.24
C PHE A 56 3.52 -21.93 8.28
N ASN A 57 2.94 -23.13 8.24
CA ASN A 57 1.81 -23.43 7.35
C ASN A 57 0.58 -22.57 7.68
N VAL A 58 0.23 -22.46 8.97
CA VAL A 58 -0.90 -21.64 9.40
C VAL A 58 -0.55 -20.15 9.30
N ALA A 59 0.69 -19.80 9.65
CA ALA A 59 1.18 -18.43 9.54
C ALA A 59 1.05 -17.88 8.11
N ARG A 60 1.42 -18.65 7.08
CA ARG A 60 1.33 -18.23 5.66
C ARG A 60 -0.11 -17.98 5.21
N VAL A 61 -1.06 -18.83 5.62
CA VAL A 61 -2.48 -18.63 5.31
C VAL A 61 -3.01 -17.37 5.98
N SER A 62 -2.70 -17.19 7.27
CA SER A 62 -3.11 -16.02 8.04
C SER A 62 -2.49 -14.73 7.46
N PHE A 63 -1.19 -14.73 7.17
CA PHE A 63 -0.49 -13.61 6.56
C PHE A 63 -1.12 -13.20 5.22
N ASN A 64 -1.40 -14.17 4.35
CA ASN A 64 -2.06 -13.89 3.07
C ASN A 64 -3.43 -13.24 3.27
N ALA A 65 -4.24 -13.74 4.21
CA ALA A 65 -5.54 -13.15 4.54
C ALA A 65 -5.39 -11.73 5.09
N THR A 66 -4.41 -11.49 5.97
CA THR A 66 -4.11 -10.17 6.54
C THR A 66 -3.73 -9.17 5.45
N VAL A 67 -2.87 -9.54 4.50
CA VAL A 67 -2.48 -8.66 3.37
C VAL A 67 -3.66 -8.33 2.46
N GLN A 68 -4.50 -9.32 2.14
CA GLN A 68 -5.70 -9.08 1.31
C GLN A 68 -6.71 -8.17 2.02
N ASN A 69 -6.92 -8.37 3.33
CA ASN A 69 -7.79 -7.51 4.14
C ASN A 69 -7.22 -6.08 4.25
N TRP A 70 -5.91 -5.95 4.47
CA TRP A 70 -5.23 -4.66 4.47
C TRP A 70 -5.42 -3.92 3.14
N ALA A 71 -5.21 -4.61 2.02
CA ALA A 71 -5.31 -4.02 0.69
C ALA A 71 -6.75 -3.57 0.36
N ALA A 72 -7.76 -4.33 0.80
CA ALA A 72 -9.16 -3.92 0.70
C ALA A 72 -9.47 -2.66 1.51
N ARG A 73 -8.95 -2.56 2.74
CA ARG A 73 -9.21 -1.43 3.66
C ARG A 73 -8.42 -0.16 3.33
N SER A 74 -7.27 -0.29 2.68
CA SER A 74 -6.37 0.83 2.38
C SER A 74 -6.67 1.50 1.04
N GLY A 75 -7.95 1.66 0.71
CA GLY A 75 -8.40 2.26 -0.55
C GLY A 75 -8.57 1.26 -1.70
N GLY A 76 -8.66 -0.05 -1.42
CA GLY A 76 -8.92 -1.07 -2.44
C GLY A 76 -7.71 -1.37 -3.35
N ILE A 77 -6.50 -1.22 -2.83
CA ILE A 77 -5.21 -1.39 -3.55
C ILE A 77 -4.86 -2.84 -3.92
N ASN A 78 -5.79 -3.80 -3.81
CA ASN A 78 -5.56 -5.22 -4.10
C ASN A 78 -4.92 -5.45 -5.48
N VAL A 79 -5.38 -4.74 -6.50
CA VAL A 79 -4.83 -4.84 -7.87
C VAL A 79 -3.37 -4.36 -7.93
N ALA A 80 -3.00 -3.36 -7.13
CA ALA A 80 -1.63 -2.87 -7.04
C ALA A 80 -0.69 -3.93 -6.45
N VAL A 81 -1.14 -4.57 -5.36
CA VAL A 81 -0.39 -5.62 -4.67
C VAL A 81 -0.21 -6.86 -5.55
N VAL A 82 -1.25 -7.26 -6.29
CA VAL A 82 -1.16 -8.39 -7.24
C VAL A 82 -0.14 -8.08 -8.35
N ARG A 83 -0.15 -6.86 -8.89
CA ARG A 83 0.77 -6.43 -9.96
C ARG A 83 2.21 -6.23 -9.46
N ASN A 84 2.38 -5.86 -8.20
CA ASN A 84 3.69 -5.64 -7.58
C ASN A 84 3.69 -6.14 -6.13
N ARG A 85 4.00 -7.43 -5.96
CA ARG A 85 4.04 -8.06 -4.64
C ARG A 85 5.19 -7.59 -3.76
N GLU A 86 6.30 -7.16 -4.37
CA GLU A 86 7.47 -6.62 -3.67
C GLU A 86 7.14 -5.34 -2.88
N VAL A 87 6.00 -4.72 -3.17
CA VAL A 87 5.49 -3.59 -2.39
C VAL A 87 5.29 -3.94 -0.92
N ILE A 88 4.91 -5.18 -0.59
CA ILE A 88 4.78 -5.62 0.81
C ILE A 88 6.14 -5.60 1.49
N ASP A 89 7.18 -6.03 0.77
CA ASP A 89 8.53 -5.99 1.32
C ASP A 89 9.04 -4.57 1.53
N THR A 90 8.83 -3.70 0.53
CA THR A 90 9.23 -2.29 0.56
C THR A 90 8.54 -1.53 1.67
N VAL A 91 7.22 -1.67 1.79
CA VAL A 91 6.39 -1.00 2.81
C VAL A 91 6.81 -1.43 4.21
N THR A 92 6.91 -2.74 4.44
CA THR A 92 7.27 -3.24 5.78
C THR A 92 8.71 -2.90 6.16
N LEU A 93 9.64 -2.84 5.20
CA LEU A 93 11.01 -2.37 5.43
C LEU A 93 11.04 -0.90 5.83
N LYS A 94 10.24 -0.05 5.17
CA LYS A 94 10.16 1.39 5.44
C LYS A 94 9.51 1.71 6.79
N HIS A 95 8.44 1.01 7.14
CA HIS A 95 7.57 1.42 8.26
C HIS A 95 7.72 0.58 9.52
N CYS A 96 8.12 -0.69 9.42
CA CYS A 96 8.14 -1.59 10.58
C CYS A 96 9.14 -2.74 10.41
N VAL A 97 10.43 -2.39 10.33
CA VAL A 97 11.51 -3.37 10.12
C VAL A 97 11.49 -4.52 11.14
N ASP A 98 11.12 -4.27 12.40
CA ASP A 98 11.05 -5.33 13.41
C ASP A 98 9.88 -6.29 13.20
N VAL A 99 8.71 -5.78 12.81
CA VAL A 99 7.53 -6.59 12.45
C VAL A 99 7.84 -7.42 11.21
N ARG A 100 8.51 -6.82 10.22
CA ARG A 100 8.99 -7.50 9.01
C ARG A 100 9.90 -8.68 9.38
N GLN A 101 10.93 -8.46 10.19
CA GLN A 101 11.87 -9.52 10.56
C GLN A 101 11.19 -10.68 11.29
N GLN A 102 10.31 -10.36 12.24
CA GLN A 102 9.54 -11.37 12.96
C GLN A 102 8.59 -12.15 12.04
N ALA A 103 7.94 -11.48 11.09
CA ALA A 103 7.09 -12.13 10.10
C ALA A 103 7.90 -13.06 9.20
N LEU A 104 9.05 -12.64 8.67
CA LEU A 104 9.93 -13.48 7.84
C LEU A 104 10.32 -14.77 8.56
N GLN A 105 10.67 -14.67 9.85
CA GLN A 105 11.00 -15.82 10.68
C GLN A 105 9.79 -16.74 10.91
N ALA A 106 8.64 -16.19 11.28
CA ALA A 106 7.43 -16.98 11.56
C ALA A 106 6.88 -17.68 10.30
N LEU A 107 7.06 -17.06 9.13
CA LEU A 107 6.62 -17.57 7.84
C LEU A 107 7.63 -18.51 7.19
N ASP A 108 8.87 -18.57 7.68
CA ASP A 108 10.00 -19.32 7.12
C ASP A 108 10.19 -19.01 5.62
N VAL A 109 10.40 -17.73 5.30
CA VAL A 109 10.55 -17.25 3.90
C VAL A 109 11.67 -16.22 3.78
N PRO A 110 12.32 -16.12 2.60
CA PRO A 110 13.37 -15.14 2.37
C PRO A 110 12.85 -13.70 2.21
N ASN A 111 11.59 -13.54 1.81
CA ASN A 111 10.90 -12.25 1.66
C ASN A 111 9.38 -12.44 1.84
N LEU A 112 8.68 -11.38 2.22
CA LEU A 112 7.24 -11.45 2.50
C LEU A 112 6.41 -11.68 1.23
N ALA A 113 6.82 -11.13 0.09
CA ALA A 113 6.14 -11.33 -1.18
C ALA A 113 6.03 -12.82 -1.58
N SER A 114 7.04 -13.64 -1.24
CA SER A 114 7.05 -15.07 -1.54
C SER A 114 6.03 -15.89 -0.75
N ALA A 115 5.50 -15.34 0.36
CA ALA A 115 4.45 -15.97 1.15
C ALA A 115 3.02 -15.68 0.64
N LEU A 116 2.85 -14.81 -0.36
CA LEU A 116 1.53 -14.45 -0.91
C LEU A 116 1.00 -15.51 -1.89
N ALA A 117 -0.27 -15.88 -1.71
CA ALA A 117 -1.00 -16.80 -2.59
C ALA A 117 -1.95 -16.07 -3.53
N GLY A 118 -2.18 -16.64 -4.73
CA GLY A 118 -3.08 -16.09 -5.75
C GLY A 118 -2.43 -15.01 -6.62
N ALA A 119 -2.02 -15.38 -7.83
CA ALA A 119 -1.50 -14.49 -8.88
C ALA A 119 -2.59 -14.20 -9.91
#